data_AF-A0A947MZA7-F1
#
_entry.id   AF-A0A947MZA7-F1
#
_cell.length_a   1.000
_cell.length_b   1.000
_cell.length_c   1.000
_cell.angle_alpha   90.00
_cell.angle_beta   90.00
_cell.angle_gamma   90.00
#
_symmetry.space_group_name_H-M   'P 1'
#
loop_
_entity.id
_entity.type
_entity.pdbx_description
1 polymer ?
#
loop_
_entity_poly.entity_id
_entity_poly.type
_entity_poly.pdbx_seq_one_letter_code
_entity_poly.pdbx_strand_id
1 'polypeptide(L)'
;MRNPIDQFMADAKSIALNKEERALSHDRIFSQDFSSSAVGVELTQKEFYLGRKAFMSYMRSFKADSDSIFDSIQSLITIRFVSMSLVVLILVTSVGGGVAFAAEDTLPGDFLYPLKVNVTEPMRERMRLDPDIRARWAEKRIKRRLEETEQLFKGGQITEERLGMIQNRIERQQVNFERRMQN
;
A
#
# COMPACT_ATOMS: atom_id res chain seq x y z
N MET A 1 40.00 22.95 53.48
CA MET A 1 39.93 24.11 52.58
C MET A 1 39.07 23.70 51.40
N ARG A 2 37.90 24.35 51.17
CA ARG A 2 37.04 24.00 50.03
C ARG A 2 37.75 24.40 48.73
N ASN A 3 37.69 23.53 47.73
CA ASN A 3 38.34 23.73 46.44
C ASN A 3 37.74 24.98 45.75
N PRO A 4 38.56 25.94 45.30
CA PRO A 4 38.06 27.16 44.65
C PRO A 4 37.18 26.87 43.43
N ILE A 5 37.38 25.73 42.76
CA ILE A 5 36.57 25.30 41.62
C ILE A 5 35.15 24.91 42.06
N ASP A 6 35.01 24.23 43.20
CA ASP A 6 33.70 23.79 43.69
C ASP A 6 32.86 25.00 44.16
N GLN A 7 33.51 26.00 44.73
CA GLN A 7 32.86 27.24 45.14
C GLN A 7 32.44 28.09 43.93
N PHE A 8 33.29 28.18 42.91
CA PHE A 8 32.96 28.79 41.63
C PHE A 8 31.77 28.10 40.93
N MET A 9 31.74 26.76 40.92
CA MET A 9 30.64 26.01 40.30
C MET A 9 29.31 26.15 41.08
N ALA A 10 29.39 26.27 42.41
CA ALA A 10 28.21 26.54 43.24
C ALA A 10 27.63 27.93 42.96
N ASP A 11 28.49 28.96 42.82
CA ASP A 11 28.08 30.32 42.46
C ASP A 11 27.60 30.42 41.01
N ALA A 12 28.19 29.68 40.07
CA ALA A 12 27.73 29.64 38.69
C ALA A 12 26.36 28.97 38.55
N LYS A 13 26.06 27.96 39.39
CA LYS A 13 24.77 27.24 39.36
C LYS A 13 23.62 28.05 39.95
N SER A 14 23.90 28.99 40.85
CA SER A 14 22.88 29.90 41.41
C SER A 14 22.52 31.05 40.47
N ILE A 15 23.37 31.34 39.47
CA ILE A 15 23.09 32.26 38.36
C ILE A 15 22.33 31.49 37.26
N ALA A 16 21.08 31.12 37.56
CA ALA A 16 20.18 30.52 36.58
C ALA A 16 19.43 31.64 35.82
N LEU A 17 19.70 31.77 34.53
CA LEU A 17 19.03 32.75 33.66
C LEU A 17 17.51 32.52 33.64
N ASN A 18 16.73 33.60 33.83
CA ASN A 18 15.28 33.57 33.63
C ASN A 18 14.97 33.25 32.16
N LYS A 19 13.78 32.71 31.85
CA LYS A 19 13.37 32.34 30.47
C LYS A 19 13.54 33.49 29.47
N GLU A 20 13.25 34.72 29.89
CA GLU A 20 13.40 35.92 29.06
C GLU A 20 14.86 36.32 28.87
N GLU A 21 15.67 36.29 29.93
CA GLU A 21 17.12 36.55 29.85
C GLU A 21 17.85 35.46 29.05
N ARG A 22 17.35 34.23 29.11
CA ARG A 22 17.82 33.09 28.32
C ARG A 22 17.47 33.25 26.85
N ALA A 23 16.30 33.79 26.53
CA ALA A 23 15.91 34.09 25.17
C ALA A 23 16.75 35.26 24.62
N LEU A 24 16.97 36.31 25.41
CA LEU A 24 17.83 37.44 25.06
C LEU A 24 19.32 37.06 24.95
N SER A 25 19.79 36.14 25.78
CA SER A 25 21.16 35.62 25.66
C SER A 25 21.29 34.72 24.45
N HIS A 26 20.29 33.88 24.15
CA HIS A 26 20.25 33.11 22.91
C HIS A 26 20.22 34.03 21.69
N ASP A 27 19.43 35.09 21.72
CA ASP A 27 19.36 36.10 20.66
C ASP A 27 20.70 36.83 20.50
N ARG A 28 21.37 37.24 21.59
CA ARG A 28 22.71 37.86 21.54
C ARG A 28 23.82 36.89 21.10
N ILE A 29 23.78 35.64 21.55
CA ILE A 29 24.74 34.59 21.16
C ILE A 29 24.64 34.31 19.64
N PHE A 30 23.41 34.29 19.11
CA PHE A 30 23.18 34.04 17.69
C PHE A 30 23.31 35.29 16.80
N SER A 31 23.02 36.49 17.31
CA SER A 31 22.98 37.71 16.48
C SER A 31 24.28 38.51 16.48
N GLN A 32 25.14 38.41 17.50
CA GLN A 32 26.28 39.33 17.63
C GLN A 32 27.66 38.69 17.38
N ASP A 33 27.90 37.44 17.79
CA ASP A 33 29.25 36.83 17.69
C ASP A 33 29.37 35.64 16.75
N PHE A 34 28.29 34.92 16.45
CA PHE A 34 28.39 33.74 15.57
C PHE A 34 28.61 34.14 14.10
N SER A 35 27.97 35.22 13.63
CA SER A 35 28.21 35.71 12.26
C SER A 35 29.60 36.32 12.08
N SER A 36 30.25 36.79 13.14
CA SER A 36 31.60 37.40 13.03
C SER A 36 32.73 36.40 13.32
N SER A 37 32.50 35.38 14.15
CA SER A 37 33.49 34.32 14.44
C SER A 37 33.35 33.08 13.54
N ALA A 38 32.18 32.82 12.93
CA ALA A 38 32.02 31.71 11.99
C ALA A 38 32.32 32.08 10.53
N VAL A 39 32.49 33.37 10.22
CA VAL A 39 32.78 33.85 8.84
C VAL A 39 34.25 33.67 8.42
N GLY A 40 35.09 33.06 9.26
CA GLY A 40 36.50 32.82 8.90
C GLY A 40 37.17 31.60 9.51
N VAL A 41 36.43 30.66 10.12
CA VAL A 41 37.01 29.39 10.58
C VAL A 41 36.69 28.32 9.55
N GLU A 42 37.31 28.45 8.38
CA GLU A 42 37.50 27.29 7.52
C GLU A 42 38.45 26.36 8.27
N LEU A 43 37.93 25.22 8.74
CA LEU A 43 38.76 24.18 9.34
C LEU A 43 39.92 23.91 8.39
N THR A 44 41.13 24.21 8.83
CA THR A 44 42.31 23.85 8.05
C THR A 44 42.26 22.33 7.86
N GLN A 45 42.64 21.83 6.68
CA GLN A 45 42.57 20.38 6.36
C GLN A 45 43.18 19.49 7.46
N LYS A 46 44.19 20.02 8.18
CA LYS A 46 44.81 19.38 9.34
C LYS A 46 43.88 19.26 10.55
N GLU A 47 43.13 20.31 10.87
CA GLU A 47 42.17 20.33 11.98
C GLU A 47 40.99 19.41 11.69
N PHE A 48 40.50 19.40 10.45
CA PHE A 48 39.47 18.45 10.00
C PHE A 48 39.95 17.00 10.12
N TYR A 49 41.20 16.71 9.74
CA TYR A 49 41.79 15.38 9.87
C TYR A 49 41.91 14.94 11.35
N LEU A 50 42.37 15.83 12.23
CA LEU A 50 42.49 15.55 13.66
C LEU A 50 41.11 15.31 14.31
N GLY A 51 40.13 16.17 13.99
CA GLY A 51 38.75 16.01 14.43
C GLY A 51 38.15 14.69 13.95
N ARG A 52 38.34 14.35 12.68
CA ARG A 52 37.89 13.07 12.11
C ARG A 52 38.55 11.88 12.78
N LYS A 53 39.85 11.94 13.08
CA LYS A 53 40.58 10.86 13.76
C LYS A 53 40.09 10.67 15.19
N ALA A 54 39.87 11.75 15.93
CA ALA A 54 39.30 11.71 17.29
C ALA A 54 37.89 11.11 17.26
N PHE A 55 37.04 11.55 16.33
CA PHE A 55 35.70 11.03 16.13
C PHE A 55 35.70 9.53 15.78
N MET A 56 36.56 9.09 14.86
CA MET A 56 36.68 7.67 14.50
C MET A 56 37.21 6.83 15.67
N SER A 57 38.08 7.37 16.52
CA SER A 57 38.53 6.67 17.73
C SER A 57 37.40 6.50 18.75
N TYR A 58 36.54 7.52 18.88
CA TYR A 58 35.34 7.47 19.71
C TYR A 58 34.31 6.48 19.16
N MET A 59 34.00 6.55 17.86
CA MET A 59 33.09 5.61 17.19
C MET A 59 33.56 4.16 17.28
N ARG A 60 34.88 3.90 17.24
CA ARG A 60 35.41 2.54 17.35
C ARG A 60 35.22 1.95 18.76
N SER A 61 35.17 2.79 19.79
CA SER A 61 34.88 2.36 21.16
C SER A 61 33.39 2.10 21.41
N PHE A 62 32.53 2.73 20.61
CA PHE A 62 31.09 2.51 20.64
C PHE A 62 30.73 1.43 19.62
N LYS A 63 30.69 0.16 20.03
CA LYS A 63 30.12 -0.91 19.18
C LYS A 63 28.68 -0.52 18.85
N ALA A 64 28.44 -0.05 17.63
CA ALA A 64 27.11 0.05 17.09
C ALA A 64 26.61 -1.38 16.92
N ASP A 65 25.76 -1.84 17.84
CA ASP A 65 24.97 -3.04 17.65
C ASP A 65 23.97 -2.72 16.53
N SER A 66 24.42 -2.91 15.28
CA SER A 66 23.74 -2.44 14.06
C SER A 66 22.47 -3.21 13.74
N ASP A 67 22.14 -4.22 14.55
CA ASP A 67 21.15 -5.23 14.19
C ASP A 67 19.78 -4.99 14.87
N SER A 68 19.56 -3.86 15.55
CA SER A 68 18.34 -3.71 16.39
C SER A 68 17.31 -2.66 15.93
N ILE A 69 17.72 -1.62 15.21
CA ILE A 69 16.80 -0.49 14.90
C ILE A 69 16.01 -0.75 13.61
N PHE A 70 16.67 -1.18 12.54
CA PHE A 70 16.00 -1.42 11.26
C PHE A 70 15.05 -2.63 11.32
N ASP A 71 15.43 -3.68 12.04
CA ASP A 71 14.59 -4.89 12.22
C ASP A 71 13.33 -4.62 13.06
N SER A 72 13.45 -3.76 14.07
CA SER A 72 12.32 -3.31 14.89
C SER A 72 11.35 -2.45 14.08
N ILE A 73 11.87 -1.57 13.21
CA ILE A 73 11.04 -0.75 12.31
C ILE A 73 10.36 -1.64 11.25
N GLN A 74 11.10 -2.59 10.67
CA GLN A 74 10.58 -3.49 9.65
C GLN A 74 9.49 -4.42 10.19
N SER A 75 9.65 -4.99 11.39
CA SER A 75 8.68 -5.91 11.98
C SER A 75 7.34 -5.22 12.32
N LEU A 76 7.38 -4.00 12.83
CA LEU A 76 6.17 -3.19 13.10
C LEU A 76 5.42 -2.82 11.82
N ILE A 77 6.15 -2.57 10.74
CA ILE A 77 5.58 -2.33 9.41
C ILE A 77 4.91 -3.64 8.94
N THR A 78 5.63 -4.76 8.88
CA THR A 78 5.10 -6.00 8.30
C THR A 78 3.88 -6.57 9.04
N ILE A 79 3.83 -6.49 10.37
CA ILE A 79 2.71 -7.05 11.17
C ILE A 79 1.39 -6.31 10.87
N ARG A 80 1.44 -4.98 10.72
CA ARG A 80 0.26 -4.16 10.44
C ARG A 80 -0.25 -4.36 9.02
N PHE A 81 0.67 -4.48 8.05
CA PHE A 81 0.30 -4.72 6.65
C PHE A 81 -0.29 -6.12 6.41
N VAL A 82 0.25 -7.16 7.07
CA VAL A 82 -0.30 -8.53 6.96
C VAL A 82 -1.70 -8.62 7.57
N SER A 83 -1.92 -7.99 8.73
CA SER A 83 -3.23 -7.97 9.40
C SER A 83 -4.30 -7.27 8.55
N MET A 84 -3.96 -6.12 7.95
CA MET A 84 -4.85 -5.37 7.06
C MET A 84 -5.18 -6.19 5.78
N SER A 85 -4.18 -6.84 5.20
CA SER A 85 -4.34 -7.64 3.98
C SER A 85 -5.26 -8.85 4.21
N LEU A 86 -5.15 -9.50 5.37
CA LEU A 86 -6.04 -10.60 5.75
C LEU A 86 -7.49 -10.14 5.93
N VAL A 87 -7.72 -9.01 6.59
CA VAL A 87 -9.07 -8.45 6.77
C VAL A 87 -9.70 -8.10 5.42
N VAL A 88 -8.94 -7.45 4.53
CA VAL A 88 -9.42 -7.13 3.17
C VAL A 88 -9.73 -8.40 2.39
N LEU A 89 -8.86 -9.42 2.47
CA LEU A 89 -9.10 -10.70 1.81
C LEU A 89 -10.39 -11.35 2.32
N ILE A 90 -10.60 -11.40 3.63
CA ILE A 90 -11.82 -11.95 4.24
C ILE A 90 -13.04 -11.15 3.77
N LEU A 91 -13.00 -9.82 3.83
CA LEU A 91 -14.10 -8.96 3.35
C LEU A 91 -14.43 -9.21 1.88
N VAL A 92 -13.41 -9.26 1.02
CA VAL A 92 -13.59 -9.52 -0.42
C VAL A 92 -14.12 -10.94 -0.65
N THR A 93 -13.69 -11.94 0.10
CA THR A 93 -14.19 -13.31 -0.07
C THR A 93 -15.59 -13.50 0.52
N SER A 94 -15.91 -12.91 1.66
CA SER A 94 -17.21 -13.03 2.31
C SER A 94 -18.27 -12.21 1.59
N VAL A 95 -18.00 -10.94 1.31
CA VAL A 95 -18.94 -10.05 0.61
C VAL A 95 -18.87 -10.31 -0.89
N GLY A 96 -17.69 -10.25 -1.48
CA GLY A 96 -17.52 -10.45 -2.92
C GLY A 96 -17.84 -11.87 -3.39
N GLY A 97 -17.57 -12.90 -2.57
CA GLY A 97 -18.00 -14.26 -2.85
C GLY A 97 -19.52 -14.43 -2.83
N GLY A 98 -20.20 -13.83 -1.83
CA GLY A 98 -21.66 -13.82 -1.75
C GLY A 98 -22.32 -13.06 -2.91
N VAL A 99 -21.78 -11.90 -3.27
CA VAL A 99 -22.29 -11.09 -4.40
C VAL A 99 -22.04 -11.79 -5.74
N ALA A 100 -20.89 -12.44 -5.92
CA ALA A 100 -20.59 -13.23 -7.12
C ALA A 100 -21.51 -14.47 -7.24
N PHE A 101 -21.86 -15.09 -6.10
CA PHE A 101 -22.81 -16.19 -6.05
C PHE A 101 -24.23 -15.72 -6.39
N ALA A 102 -24.70 -14.62 -5.79
CA ALA A 102 -26.00 -14.03 -6.09
C ALA A 102 -26.12 -13.59 -7.57
N ALA A 103 -25.02 -13.16 -8.18
CA ALA A 103 -24.99 -12.82 -9.61
C ALA A 103 -25.24 -14.03 -10.52
N GLU A 104 -25.02 -15.28 -10.08
CA GLU A 104 -25.22 -16.45 -10.94
C GLU A 104 -26.66 -16.69 -11.34
N ASP A 105 -27.61 -16.33 -10.48
CA ASP A 105 -29.05 -16.54 -10.70
C ASP A 105 -29.73 -15.34 -11.36
N THR A 106 -28.96 -14.31 -11.71
CA THR A 106 -29.50 -13.12 -12.38
C THR A 106 -29.72 -13.32 -13.87
N LEU A 107 -30.74 -12.62 -14.39
CA LEU A 107 -31.15 -12.56 -15.78
C LEU A 107 -30.67 -11.28 -16.47
N PRO A 108 -30.62 -11.26 -17.81
CA PRO A 108 -30.33 -10.05 -18.57
C PRO A 108 -31.20 -8.87 -18.14
N GLY A 109 -30.57 -7.73 -17.84
CA GLY A 109 -31.24 -6.53 -17.35
C GLY A 109 -31.31 -6.41 -15.82
N ASP A 110 -30.94 -7.45 -15.07
CA ASP A 110 -30.85 -7.37 -13.61
C ASP A 110 -29.55 -6.68 -13.16
N PHE A 111 -29.58 -6.06 -11.98
CA PHE A 111 -28.48 -5.22 -11.48
C PHE A 111 -27.13 -5.97 -11.37
N LEU A 112 -27.13 -7.24 -10.96
CA LEU A 112 -25.90 -8.03 -10.80
C LEU A 112 -25.52 -8.83 -12.05
N TYR A 113 -26.33 -8.78 -13.13
CA TYR A 113 -26.03 -9.49 -14.37
C TYR A 113 -24.69 -9.07 -15.01
N PRO A 114 -24.30 -7.77 -15.01
CA PRO A 114 -22.98 -7.36 -15.47
C PRO A 114 -21.83 -8.05 -14.73
N LEU A 115 -21.99 -8.34 -13.44
CA LEU A 115 -20.97 -9.04 -12.65
C LEU A 115 -20.81 -10.49 -13.11
N LYS A 116 -21.92 -11.18 -13.39
CA LYS A 116 -21.95 -12.54 -13.95
C LYS A 116 -21.16 -12.62 -15.26
N VAL A 117 -21.48 -11.74 -16.20
CA VAL A 117 -20.98 -11.84 -17.58
C VAL A 117 -19.61 -11.19 -17.80
N ASN A 118 -19.27 -10.14 -17.05
CA ASN A 118 -18.01 -9.41 -17.25
C ASN A 118 -16.90 -9.84 -16.27
N VAL A 119 -17.24 -10.47 -15.14
CA VAL A 119 -16.24 -10.83 -14.10
C VAL A 119 -16.19 -12.34 -13.87
N THR A 120 -17.28 -12.95 -13.40
CA THR A 120 -17.24 -14.35 -12.95
C THR A 120 -17.02 -15.32 -14.10
N GLU A 121 -17.74 -15.16 -15.22
CA GLU A 121 -17.59 -16.02 -16.39
C GLU A 121 -16.21 -15.90 -17.07
N PRO A 122 -15.67 -14.69 -17.35
CA PRO A 122 -14.34 -14.56 -17.95
C PRO A 122 -13.21 -14.99 -17.01
N MET A 123 -13.35 -14.80 -15.69
CA MET A 123 -12.37 -15.34 -14.73
C MET A 123 -12.34 -16.86 -14.77
N ARG A 124 -13.51 -17.52 -14.72
CA ARG A 124 -13.62 -18.97 -14.82
C ARG A 124 -13.08 -19.48 -16.16
N GLU A 125 -13.29 -18.75 -17.24
CA GLU A 125 -12.74 -19.11 -18.56
C GLU A 125 -11.21 -19.03 -18.59
N ARG A 126 -10.63 -17.94 -18.07
CA ARG A 126 -9.17 -17.74 -18.03
C ARG A 126 -8.44 -18.75 -17.15
N MET A 127 -9.08 -19.24 -16.09
CA MET A 127 -8.52 -20.27 -15.22
C MET A 127 -8.44 -21.66 -15.89
N ARG A 128 -9.09 -21.86 -17.04
CA ARG A 128 -9.05 -23.12 -17.78
C ARG A 128 -7.88 -23.11 -18.76
N LEU A 129 -6.82 -23.87 -18.43
CA LEU A 129 -5.60 -23.96 -19.23
C LEU A 129 -5.72 -24.90 -20.44
N ASP A 130 -6.60 -25.88 -20.38
CA ASP A 130 -6.79 -26.89 -21.42
C ASP A 130 -7.80 -26.41 -22.50
N PRO A 131 -7.48 -26.54 -23.81
CA PRO A 131 -8.37 -26.14 -24.91
C PRO A 131 -9.73 -26.85 -24.91
N ASP A 132 -9.78 -28.15 -24.65
CA ASP A 132 -11.02 -28.93 -24.66
C ASP A 132 -11.92 -28.53 -23.48
N ILE A 133 -11.32 -28.30 -22.31
CA ILE A 133 -12.03 -27.82 -21.12
C ILE A 133 -12.60 -26.41 -21.38
N ARG A 134 -11.88 -25.55 -22.11
CA ARG A 134 -12.38 -24.23 -22.54
C ARG A 134 -13.51 -24.36 -23.56
N ALA A 135 -13.43 -25.27 -24.52
CA ALA A 135 -14.48 -25.50 -25.50
C ALA A 135 -15.78 -25.97 -24.84
N ARG A 136 -15.70 -26.94 -23.91
CA ARG A 136 -16.85 -27.36 -23.09
C ARG A 136 -17.44 -26.22 -22.26
N TRP A 137 -16.60 -25.30 -21.77
CA TRP A 137 -17.09 -24.12 -21.07
C TRP A 137 -17.83 -23.14 -22.00
N ALA A 138 -17.35 -22.96 -23.23
CA ALA A 138 -18.03 -22.14 -24.23
C ALA A 138 -19.41 -22.71 -24.56
N GLU A 139 -19.51 -24.02 -24.80
CA GLU A 139 -20.79 -24.72 -25.00
C GLU A 139 -21.74 -24.51 -23.80
N LYS A 140 -21.23 -24.71 -22.58
CA LYS A 140 -22.02 -24.50 -21.36
C LYS A 140 -22.56 -23.08 -21.25
N ARG A 141 -21.79 -22.06 -21.66
CA ARG A 141 -22.27 -20.67 -21.65
C ARG A 141 -23.41 -20.44 -22.65
N ILE A 142 -23.34 -21.01 -23.84
CA ILE A 142 -24.40 -20.90 -24.84
C ILE A 142 -25.68 -21.55 -24.30
N LYS A 143 -25.57 -22.76 -23.75
CA LYS A 143 -26.70 -23.45 -23.11
C LYS A 143 -27.34 -22.58 -22.02
N ARG A 144 -26.51 -21.94 -21.19
CA ARG A 144 -26.99 -21.03 -20.13
C ARG A 144 -27.75 -19.82 -20.68
N ARG A 145 -27.34 -19.26 -21.83
CA ARG A 145 -28.08 -18.15 -22.47
C ARG A 145 -29.44 -18.60 -23.01
N LEU A 146 -29.55 -19.84 -23.48
CA LEU A 146 -30.83 -20.44 -23.86
C LEU A 146 -31.74 -20.63 -22.63
N GLU A 147 -31.19 -21.13 -21.52
CA GLU A 147 -31.92 -21.26 -20.24
C GLU A 147 -32.36 -19.89 -19.69
N GLU A 148 -31.51 -18.86 -19.75
CA GLU A 148 -31.87 -17.48 -19.36
C GLU A 148 -33.01 -16.94 -20.22
N THR A 149 -33.01 -17.25 -21.51
CA THR A 149 -34.08 -16.89 -22.42
C THR A 149 -35.39 -17.58 -22.02
N GLU A 150 -35.35 -18.88 -21.74
CA GLU A 150 -36.52 -19.64 -21.28
C GLU A 150 -37.06 -19.10 -19.94
N GLN A 151 -36.19 -18.71 -19.02
CA GLN A 151 -36.59 -18.10 -17.75
C GLN A 151 -37.25 -16.73 -17.96
N LEU A 152 -36.75 -15.91 -18.89
CA LEU A 152 -37.42 -14.66 -19.29
C LEU A 152 -38.80 -14.92 -19.91
N PHE A 153 -38.95 -15.96 -20.75
CA PHE A 153 -40.24 -16.41 -21.28
C PHE A 153 -41.21 -16.79 -20.16
N LYS A 154 -40.78 -17.62 -19.21
CA LYS A 154 -41.61 -18.06 -18.07
C LYS A 154 -41.96 -16.92 -17.12
N GLY A 155 -41.04 -15.97 -16.92
CA GLY A 155 -41.24 -14.83 -16.04
C GLY A 155 -42.07 -13.70 -16.65
N GLY A 156 -42.41 -13.76 -17.94
CA GLY A 156 -43.10 -12.67 -18.65
C GLY A 156 -42.27 -11.39 -18.77
N GLN A 157 -40.96 -11.47 -18.58
CA GLN A 157 -40.04 -10.32 -18.56
C GLN A 157 -39.35 -10.11 -19.90
N ILE A 158 -40.00 -10.51 -21.00
CA ILE A 158 -39.43 -10.38 -22.34
C ILE A 158 -39.58 -8.95 -22.81
N THR A 159 -38.44 -8.29 -22.93
CA THR A 159 -38.29 -7.00 -23.58
C THR A 159 -37.34 -7.15 -24.74
N GLU A 160 -37.55 -6.37 -25.80
CA GLU A 160 -36.65 -6.34 -26.96
C GLU A 160 -35.20 -6.04 -26.57
N GLU A 161 -35.01 -5.18 -25.56
CA GLU A 161 -33.71 -4.91 -24.96
C GLU A 161 -33.05 -6.18 -24.40
N ARG A 162 -33.77 -6.96 -23.57
CA ARG A 162 -33.23 -8.17 -22.93
C ARG A 162 -32.91 -9.27 -23.94
N LEU A 163 -33.74 -9.42 -24.98
CA LEU A 163 -33.47 -10.32 -26.10
C LEU A 163 -32.24 -9.87 -26.90
N GLY A 164 -32.13 -8.58 -27.20
CA GLY A 164 -30.97 -8.00 -27.85
C GLY A 164 -29.69 -8.19 -27.04
N MET A 165 -29.74 -8.10 -25.71
CA MET A 165 -28.60 -8.41 -24.85
C MET A 165 -28.14 -9.86 -25.01
N ILE A 166 -29.07 -10.82 -25.06
CA ILE A 166 -28.75 -12.24 -25.23
C ILE A 166 -28.12 -12.49 -26.61
N GLN A 167 -28.76 -12.00 -27.68
CA GLN A 167 -28.28 -12.16 -29.06
C GLN A 167 -26.86 -11.63 -29.22
N ASN A 168 -26.63 -10.38 -28.82
CA ASN A 168 -25.30 -9.74 -28.84
C ASN A 168 -24.24 -10.50 -28.04
N ARG A 169 -24.64 -11.28 -27.03
CA ARG A 169 -23.70 -12.09 -26.22
C ARG A 169 -23.38 -13.41 -26.90
N ILE A 170 -24.37 -14.07 -27.50
CA ILE A 170 -24.16 -15.30 -28.28
C ILE A 170 -23.24 -15.02 -29.48
N GLU A 171 -23.51 -13.95 -30.23
CA GLU A 171 -22.68 -13.54 -31.38
C GLU A 171 -21.22 -13.28 -30.95
N ARG A 172 -21.03 -12.49 -29.88
CA ARG A 172 -19.68 -12.26 -29.34
C ARG A 172 -18.99 -13.53 -28.88
N GLN A 173 -19.72 -14.50 -28.36
CA GLN A 173 -19.15 -15.79 -27.96
C GLN A 173 -18.71 -16.61 -29.16
N GLN A 174 -19.50 -16.65 -30.24
CA GLN A 174 -19.14 -17.34 -31.49
C GLN A 174 -17.88 -16.75 -32.12
N VAL A 175 -17.83 -15.43 -32.30
CA VAL A 175 -16.65 -14.74 -32.87
C VAL A 175 -15.39 -14.98 -32.03
N ASN A 176 -15.52 -14.92 -30.70
CA ASN A 176 -14.38 -15.18 -29.81
C ASN A 176 -13.95 -16.64 -29.80
N PHE A 177 -14.88 -17.58 -29.98
CA PHE A 177 -14.58 -18.99 -30.09
C PHE A 177 -13.82 -19.30 -31.40
N GLU A 178 -14.32 -18.82 -32.54
CA GLU A 178 -13.68 -18.97 -33.84
C GLU A 178 -12.24 -18.44 -33.85
N ARG A 179 -12.04 -17.21 -33.35
CA ARG A 179 -10.70 -16.60 -33.26
C ARG A 179 -9.72 -17.44 -32.44
N ARG A 180 -10.20 -18.17 -31.44
CA ARG A 180 -9.35 -19.01 -30.57
C ARG A 180 -9.13 -20.41 -31.12
N MET A 181 -9.95 -20.88 -32.05
CA MET A 181 -9.70 -22.13 -32.78
C MET A 181 -8.70 -21.94 -33.93
N GLN A 182 -8.51 -20.69 -34.37
CA GLN A 182 -7.56 -20.33 -35.43
C GLN A 182 -6.13 -20.02 -34.95
N ASN A 183 -5.94 -19.82 -33.63
CA ASN A 183 -4.65 -19.57 -32.97
C ASN A 183 -4.16 -20.81 -32.22
#